data_AF-A0A2H6J9T2-F1
#
_entry.id   AF-A0A2H6J9T2-F1
#
_cell.length_a   1.000
_cell.length_b   1.000
_cell.length_c   1.000
_cell.angle_alpha   90.00
_cell.angle_beta   90.00
_cell.angle_gamma   90.00
#
_symmetry.space_group_name_H-M   'P 1'
#
loop_
_entity.id
_entity.type
_entity.pdbx_description
1 polymer ?
#
loop_
_entity_poly.entity_id
_entity_poly.type
_entity_poly.pdbx_seq_one_letter_code
_entity_poly.pdbx_strand_id
1 'polypeptide(L)'
;MKNSPEGLAGYRRGVERIHGTWRAFLDKRAERLEQQRRHGVAAERVAENILEDLFTQVLDWPLADLNNQVGYADLLLSSLGIKYLIIEVKRPGALAWNRRAVDRALDQALRYAAEQKVLRIAVSDGCMLYAADIKGGGLRDRVFVSLESKEPPERLWWLSLHGIYRMRVDTRGAALDLLSRREGPVSAETPPTDDALLHPKYKVPARCFAHVGDAGNTASWKLPYRTADDSPDAKRLPKAIQAILSNYRGTKVSGVPEKDIPDVLVRLAQAAMSLGRMPHQSGNTAAVYVQLEAVLRQLGRLDEVLGA
;
A
#
# COMPACT_ATOMS: atom_id res chain seq x y z
N MET A 1 5.66 -16.44 16.28
CA MET A 1 4.86 -15.34 16.90
C MET A 1 5.61 -14.01 16.95
N LYS A 2 5.84 -13.31 15.81
CA LYS A 2 6.34 -11.90 15.78
C LYS A 2 5.86 -11.13 14.53
N ASN A 3 4.58 -11.20 14.19
CA ASN A 3 3.99 -10.46 13.05
C ASN A 3 2.53 -10.01 13.31
N SER A 4 2.22 -9.76 14.59
CA SER A 4 0.92 -9.23 15.03
C SER A 4 0.97 -7.69 14.94
N PRO A 5 0.06 -7.02 14.23
CA PRO A 5 0.15 -5.58 13.99
C PRO A 5 -0.10 -4.72 15.23
N GLU A 6 -0.73 -5.27 16.28
CA GLU A 6 -1.21 -4.55 17.48
C GLU A 6 -0.07 -3.87 18.26
N GLY A 7 1.14 -4.41 18.17
CA GLY A 7 2.35 -3.81 18.74
C GLY A 7 2.78 -2.50 18.05
N LEU A 8 2.34 -2.24 16.82
CA LEU A 8 2.68 -1.04 16.05
C LEU A 8 1.89 0.18 16.53
N ALA A 9 2.57 1.30 16.80
CA ALA A 9 1.90 2.57 17.11
C ALA A 9 0.97 3.04 15.97
N GLY A 10 1.30 2.71 14.72
CA GLY A 10 0.45 2.95 13.55
C GLY A 10 -0.72 1.98 13.37
N TYR A 11 -0.77 0.87 14.13
CA TYR A 11 -2.00 0.07 14.27
C TYR A 11 -2.91 0.74 15.28
N ARG A 12 -2.42 0.99 16.50
CA ARG A 12 -3.22 1.57 17.59
C ARG A 12 -3.88 2.89 17.20
N ARG A 13 -3.12 3.87 16.66
CA ARG A 13 -3.71 5.11 16.11
C ARG A 13 -4.71 4.90 14.99
N GLY A 14 -4.51 3.88 14.16
CA GLY A 14 -5.43 3.54 13.07
C GLY A 14 -6.73 2.94 13.60
N VAL A 15 -6.66 2.08 14.61
CA VAL A 15 -7.83 1.51 15.30
C VAL A 15 -8.56 2.57 16.13
N GLU A 16 -7.83 3.39 16.89
CA GLU A 16 -8.36 4.57 17.60
C GLU A 16 -9.14 5.49 16.63
N ARG A 17 -8.59 5.75 15.43
CA ARG A 17 -9.28 6.49 14.36
C ARG A 17 -10.50 5.74 13.83
N ILE A 18 -10.41 4.44 13.54
CA ILE A 18 -11.56 3.64 13.06
C ILE A 18 -12.70 3.72 14.08
N HIS A 19 -12.46 3.39 15.35
CA HIS A 19 -13.47 3.48 16.42
C HIS A 19 -14.04 4.90 16.57
N GLY A 20 -13.19 5.92 16.62
CA GLY A 20 -13.60 7.32 16.81
C GLY A 20 -14.36 7.95 15.65
N THR A 21 -14.26 7.39 14.43
CA THR A 21 -14.95 7.92 13.23
C THR A 21 -16.10 7.04 12.73
N TRP A 22 -16.18 5.77 13.16
CA TRP A 22 -17.15 4.80 12.63
C TRP A 22 -18.61 5.26 12.76
N ARG A 23 -18.96 5.93 13.87
CA ARG A 23 -20.31 6.45 14.08
C ARG A 23 -20.71 7.48 13.01
N ALA A 24 -19.89 8.50 12.80
CA ALA A 24 -20.12 9.53 11.79
C ALA A 24 -20.11 8.95 10.36
N PHE A 25 -19.27 7.94 10.10
CA PHE A 25 -19.30 7.19 8.83
C PHE A 25 -20.64 6.46 8.63
N LEU A 26 -21.16 5.76 9.63
CA LEU A 26 -22.46 5.08 9.55
C LEU A 26 -23.62 6.07 9.36
N ASP A 27 -23.59 7.20 10.07
CA ASP A 27 -24.62 8.23 9.97
C ASP A 27 -24.61 8.85 8.55
N LYS A 28 -23.44 9.24 8.02
CA LYS A 28 -23.30 9.76 6.63
C LYS A 28 -23.60 8.70 5.56
N ARG A 29 -23.30 7.42 5.82
CA ARG A 29 -23.73 6.30 4.95
C ARG A 29 -25.26 6.21 4.90
N ALA A 30 -25.93 6.39 6.04
CA ALA A 30 -27.40 6.36 6.11
C ALA A 30 -28.06 7.54 5.39
N GLU A 31 -27.40 8.70 5.31
CA GLU A 31 -27.79 9.83 4.45
C GLU A 31 -27.63 9.49 2.97
N ARG A 32 -26.47 8.96 2.54
CA ARG A 32 -26.24 8.62 1.13
C ARG A 32 -27.20 7.55 0.61
N LEU A 33 -27.59 6.59 1.44
CA LEU A 33 -28.57 5.54 1.10
C LEU A 33 -30.03 6.01 1.17
N GLU A 34 -30.31 7.25 1.60
CA GLU A 34 -31.67 7.79 1.64
C GLU A 34 -32.31 7.88 0.24
N GLN A 35 -31.52 8.07 -0.82
CA GLN A 35 -31.99 7.97 -2.20
C GLN A 35 -32.60 6.59 -2.50
N GLN A 36 -31.99 5.51 -1.99
CA GLN A 36 -32.50 4.14 -2.15
C GLN A 36 -33.82 3.95 -1.40
N ARG A 37 -33.98 4.54 -0.20
CA ARG A 37 -35.25 4.49 0.55
C ARG A 37 -36.39 5.19 -0.20
N ARG A 38 -36.11 6.32 -0.84
CA ARG A 38 -37.11 7.15 -1.54
C ARG A 38 -37.51 6.63 -2.92
N HIS A 39 -36.59 5.96 -3.62
CA HIS A 39 -36.77 5.58 -5.03
C HIS A 39 -36.55 4.09 -5.32
N GLY A 40 -36.38 3.26 -4.28
CA GLY A 40 -36.15 1.81 -4.38
C GLY A 40 -34.76 1.40 -4.89
N VAL A 41 -34.10 2.25 -5.67
CA VAL A 41 -32.79 1.99 -6.30
C VAL A 41 -31.86 3.18 -6.09
N ALA A 42 -30.58 2.89 -5.85
CA ALA A 42 -29.49 3.87 -5.87
C ALA A 42 -28.50 3.53 -7.00
N ALA A 43 -27.81 4.57 -7.50
CA ALA A 43 -26.78 4.44 -8.52
C ALA A 43 -25.44 3.94 -7.94
N GLU A 44 -24.52 3.49 -8.79
CA GLU A 44 -23.17 3.02 -8.37
C GLU A 44 -22.39 4.15 -7.70
N ARG A 45 -22.62 5.39 -8.15
CA ARG A 45 -22.09 6.61 -7.52
C ARG A 45 -22.43 6.77 -6.04
N VAL A 46 -23.53 6.17 -5.55
CA VAL A 46 -23.84 6.16 -4.11
C VAL A 46 -22.87 5.26 -3.34
N ALA A 47 -22.53 4.09 -3.88
CA ALA A 47 -21.53 3.20 -3.29
C ALA A 47 -20.10 3.76 -3.43
N GLU A 48 -19.74 4.35 -4.57
CA GLU A 48 -18.46 5.06 -4.77
C GLU A 48 -18.26 6.13 -3.69
N ASN A 49 -19.28 6.98 -3.50
CA ASN A 49 -19.30 8.05 -2.51
C ASN A 49 -19.22 7.54 -1.05
N ILE A 50 -19.77 6.35 -0.75
CA ILE A 50 -19.63 5.70 0.58
C ILE A 50 -18.19 5.22 0.79
N LEU A 51 -17.54 4.73 -0.26
CA LEU A 51 -16.13 4.29 -0.20
C LEU A 51 -15.18 5.48 -0.10
N GLU A 52 -15.45 6.59 -0.81
CA GLU A 52 -14.70 7.84 -0.66
C GLU A 52 -14.68 8.31 0.80
N ASP A 53 -15.83 8.29 1.48
CA ASP A 53 -15.92 8.59 2.91
C ASP A 53 -15.21 7.57 3.80
N LEU A 54 -15.33 6.27 3.49
CA LEU A 54 -14.63 5.22 4.23
C LEU A 54 -13.11 5.44 4.18
N PHE A 55 -12.54 5.62 2.99
CA PHE A 55 -11.10 5.74 2.82
C PHE A 55 -10.54 7.04 3.39
N THR A 56 -11.23 8.18 3.20
CA THR A 56 -10.76 9.49 3.68
C THR A 56 -11.01 9.72 5.17
N GLN A 57 -12.21 9.41 5.67
CA GLN A 57 -12.57 9.71 7.06
C GLN A 57 -12.05 8.62 8.01
N VAL A 58 -12.27 7.36 7.67
CA VAL A 58 -12.00 6.22 8.57
C VAL A 58 -10.59 5.66 8.40
N LEU A 59 -10.07 5.59 7.16
CA LEU A 59 -8.84 4.85 6.82
C LEU A 59 -7.61 5.70 6.48
N ASP A 60 -7.66 6.99 6.83
CA ASP A 60 -6.51 7.91 6.85
C ASP A 60 -5.89 8.22 5.47
N TRP A 61 -6.63 8.04 4.36
CA TRP A 61 -6.18 8.40 3.02
C TRP A 61 -6.48 9.87 2.68
N PRO A 62 -5.53 10.64 2.12
CA PRO A 62 -5.81 11.94 1.52
C PRO A 62 -6.82 11.81 0.37
N LEU A 63 -7.71 12.79 0.17
CA LEU A 63 -8.61 12.79 -1.00
C LEU A 63 -7.84 12.82 -2.33
N ALA A 64 -6.65 13.43 -2.36
CA ALA A 64 -5.76 13.42 -3.52
C ALA A 64 -5.12 12.05 -3.82
N ASP A 65 -5.13 11.12 -2.87
CA ASP A 65 -4.67 9.74 -3.04
C ASP A 65 -5.82 8.81 -3.54
N LEU A 66 -7.05 9.32 -3.68
CA LEU A 66 -8.22 8.64 -4.23
C LEU A 66 -8.49 9.10 -5.66
N ASN A 67 -8.35 8.21 -6.63
CA ASN A 67 -8.60 8.50 -8.04
C ASN A 67 -9.87 7.80 -8.52
N ASN A 68 -10.76 8.52 -9.19
CA ASN A 68 -11.95 7.96 -9.82
C ASN A 68 -11.64 7.63 -11.29
N GLN A 69 -12.17 6.52 -11.81
CA GLN A 69 -12.17 6.16 -13.24
C GLN A 69 -10.80 6.03 -13.94
N VAL A 70 -9.69 5.91 -13.20
CA VAL A 70 -8.34 5.79 -13.77
C VAL A 70 -8.13 4.40 -14.37
N GLY A 71 -7.94 4.33 -15.70
CA GLY A 71 -7.71 3.08 -16.42
C GLY A 71 -8.88 2.11 -16.29
N TYR A 72 -10.10 2.63 -16.47
CA TYR A 72 -11.39 1.93 -16.39
C TYR A 72 -11.77 1.30 -15.04
N ALA A 73 -10.90 1.37 -14.02
CA ALA A 73 -11.27 1.03 -12.64
C ALA A 73 -12.08 2.15 -11.99
N ASP A 74 -13.21 1.82 -11.34
CA ASP A 74 -14.10 2.79 -10.69
C ASP A 74 -13.35 3.67 -9.67
N LEU A 75 -12.60 3.02 -8.78
CA LEU A 75 -11.74 3.68 -7.79
C LEU A 75 -10.34 3.06 -7.74
N LEU A 76 -9.32 3.91 -7.65
CA LEU A 76 -7.91 3.55 -7.54
C LEU A 76 -7.26 4.34 -6.39
N LEU A 77 -6.70 3.61 -5.42
CA LEU A 77 -5.89 4.20 -4.34
C LEU A 77 -4.42 4.23 -4.76
N SER A 78 -3.84 5.43 -4.81
CA SER A 78 -2.41 5.66 -5.06
C SER A 78 -1.78 6.50 -3.95
N SER A 79 -0.46 6.52 -3.82
CA SER A 79 0.22 7.46 -2.91
C SER A 79 1.68 7.60 -3.32
N LEU A 80 2.15 8.83 -3.59
CA LEU A 80 3.46 9.08 -4.22
C LEU A 80 3.58 8.39 -5.60
N GLY A 81 2.53 8.49 -6.43
CA GLY A 81 2.44 7.88 -7.77
C GLY A 81 2.31 6.35 -7.81
N ILE A 82 2.54 5.66 -6.70
CA ILE A 82 2.48 4.20 -6.58
C ILE A 82 1.02 3.76 -6.41
N LYS A 83 0.56 2.80 -7.23
CA LYS A 83 -0.81 2.25 -7.19
C LYS A 83 -0.90 1.08 -6.20
N TYR A 84 -1.74 1.20 -5.16
CA TYR A 84 -1.78 0.24 -4.05
C TYR A 84 -2.99 -0.70 -4.04
N LEU A 85 -4.15 -0.25 -4.54
CA LEU A 85 -5.42 -0.98 -4.55
C LEU A 85 -6.34 -0.46 -5.67
N ILE A 86 -6.85 -1.37 -6.50
CA ILE A 86 -8.00 -1.11 -7.40
C ILE A 86 -9.28 -1.58 -6.69
N ILE A 87 -10.38 -0.86 -6.88
CA ILE A 87 -11.68 -1.19 -6.31
C ILE A 87 -12.74 -1.13 -7.42
N GLU A 88 -13.43 -2.24 -7.62
CA GLU A 88 -14.64 -2.35 -8.43
C GLU A 88 -15.87 -2.08 -7.55
N VAL A 89 -16.77 -1.22 -8.01
CA VAL A 89 -17.91 -0.72 -7.23
C VAL A 89 -19.22 -1.06 -7.92
N LYS A 90 -20.22 -1.52 -7.16
CA LYS A 90 -21.54 -1.90 -7.69
C LYS A 90 -22.66 -1.19 -6.93
N ARG A 91 -23.87 -1.13 -7.52
CA ARG A 91 -25.06 -0.51 -6.88
C ARG A 91 -25.30 -1.03 -5.46
N PRO A 92 -25.75 -0.18 -4.51
CA PRO A 92 -26.09 -0.58 -3.15
C PRO A 92 -26.88 -1.89 -3.01
N GLY A 93 -26.25 -2.86 -2.33
CA GLY A 93 -26.78 -4.21 -2.09
C GLY A 93 -26.66 -5.21 -3.25
N ALA A 94 -26.01 -4.87 -4.37
CA ALA A 94 -25.90 -5.75 -5.54
C ALA A 94 -24.88 -6.90 -5.42
N LEU A 95 -23.97 -6.85 -4.43
CA LEU A 95 -23.01 -7.93 -4.13
C LEU A 95 -23.41 -8.73 -2.90
N ALA A 96 -24.07 -8.09 -1.94
CA ALA A 96 -24.51 -8.66 -0.67
C ALA A 96 -25.15 -10.06 -0.86
N TRP A 97 -24.55 -11.07 -0.21
CA TRP A 97 -24.99 -12.46 -0.18
C TRP A 97 -24.99 -13.21 -1.53
N ASN A 98 -24.55 -12.59 -2.64
CA ASN A 98 -24.52 -13.22 -3.96
C ASN A 98 -23.08 -13.49 -4.43
N ARG A 99 -22.58 -14.70 -4.13
CA ARG A 99 -21.23 -15.15 -4.53
C ARG A 99 -20.95 -14.96 -6.03
N ARG A 100 -21.90 -15.30 -6.92
CA ARG A 100 -21.73 -15.12 -8.38
C ARG A 100 -21.65 -13.66 -8.82
N ALA A 101 -22.15 -12.71 -8.02
CA ALA A 101 -21.97 -11.28 -8.28
C ALA A 101 -20.59 -10.80 -7.80
N VAL A 102 -20.15 -11.26 -6.62
CA VAL A 102 -18.80 -11.02 -6.08
C VAL A 102 -17.72 -11.57 -7.00
N ASP A 103 -17.85 -12.83 -7.46
CA ASP A 103 -16.89 -13.48 -8.36
C ASP A 103 -16.72 -12.66 -9.67
N ARG A 104 -17.81 -12.23 -10.31
CA ARG A 104 -17.74 -11.40 -11.53
C ARG A 104 -17.15 -10.00 -11.31
N ALA A 105 -17.39 -9.39 -10.15
CA ALA A 105 -16.76 -8.12 -9.80
C ALA A 105 -15.24 -8.30 -9.57
N LEU A 106 -14.83 -9.45 -9.02
CA LEU A 106 -13.42 -9.80 -8.87
C LEU A 106 -12.75 -10.07 -10.22
N ASP A 107 -13.43 -10.75 -11.16
CA ASP A 107 -12.95 -10.94 -12.53
C ASP A 107 -12.72 -9.59 -13.23
N GLN A 108 -13.62 -8.63 -13.04
CA GLN A 108 -13.49 -7.28 -13.61
C GLN A 108 -12.31 -6.51 -12.98
N ALA A 109 -12.22 -6.48 -11.65
CA ALA A 109 -11.10 -5.87 -10.93
C ALA A 109 -9.75 -6.52 -11.28
N LEU A 110 -9.72 -7.84 -11.51
CA LEU A 110 -8.53 -8.60 -11.93
C LEU A 110 -8.00 -8.13 -13.29
N ARG A 111 -8.86 -7.82 -14.26
CA ARG A 111 -8.43 -7.30 -15.58
C ARG A 111 -7.71 -5.96 -15.42
N TYR A 112 -8.34 -4.99 -14.75
CA TYR A 112 -7.73 -3.68 -14.50
C TYR A 112 -6.45 -3.80 -13.66
N ALA A 113 -6.40 -4.72 -12.69
CA ALA A 113 -5.20 -4.97 -11.90
C ALA A 113 -4.06 -5.61 -12.71
N ALA A 114 -4.35 -6.45 -13.70
CA ALA A 114 -3.35 -6.97 -14.63
C ALA A 114 -2.82 -5.87 -15.56
N GLU A 115 -3.72 -5.12 -16.22
CA GLU A 115 -3.39 -4.00 -17.12
C GLU A 115 -2.57 -2.91 -16.41
N GLN A 116 -3.03 -2.49 -15.22
CA GLN A 116 -2.38 -1.44 -14.44
C GLN A 116 -1.29 -1.97 -13.48
N LYS A 117 -0.99 -3.28 -13.52
CA LYS A 117 0.03 -3.97 -12.71
C LYS A 117 -0.09 -3.66 -11.20
N VAL A 118 -1.32 -3.73 -10.67
CA VAL A 118 -1.63 -3.49 -9.25
C VAL A 118 -1.76 -4.83 -8.53
N LEU A 119 -1.06 -5.01 -7.41
CA LEU A 119 -1.02 -6.30 -6.70
C LEU A 119 -2.22 -6.56 -5.77
N ARG A 120 -3.26 -5.72 -5.78
CA ARG A 120 -4.43 -5.83 -4.90
C ARG A 120 -5.69 -5.34 -5.58
N ILE A 121 -6.78 -6.01 -5.26
CA ILE A 121 -8.13 -5.66 -5.68
C ILE A 121 -9.08 -5.65 -4.49
N ALA A 122 -10.18 -4.92 -4.66
CA ALA A 122 -11.34 -4.96 -3.80
C ALA A 122 -12.62 -4.90 -4.64
N VAL A 123 -13.72 -5.39 -4.05
CA VAL A 123 -15.07 -5.23 -4.59
C VAL A 123 -16.00 -4.76 -3.48
N SER A 124 -16.94 -3.86 -3.81
CA SER A 124 -17.89 -3.34 -2.84
C SER A 124 -19.18 -2.85 -3.48
N ASP A 125 -20.27 -2.94 -2.72
CA ASP A 125 -21.56 -2.32 -3.02
C ASP A 125 -21.94 -1.26 -1.97
N GLY A 126 -20.98 -0.76 -1.18
CA GLY A 126 -21.28 0.16 -0.07
C GLY A 126 -22.05 -0.48 1.11
N CYS A 127 -22.43 -1.76 1.04
CA CYS A 127 -22.98 -2.54 2.16
C CYS A 127 -21.96 -3.58 2.65
N MET A 128 -21.20 -4.18 1.74
CA MET A 128 -20.02 -5.01 2.01
C MET A 128 -18.76 -4.45 1.34
N LEU A 129 -17.59 -4.78 1.89
CA LEU A 129 -16.29 -4.57 1.24
C LEU A 129 -15.44 -5.84 1.40
N TYR A 130 -15.01 -6.40 0.27
CA TYR A 130 -14.08 -7.52 0.19
C TYR A 130 -12.81 -7.04 -0.53
N ALA A 131 -11.64 -7.51 -0.09
CA ALA A 131 -10.36 -7.18 -0.69
C ALA A 131 -9.37 -8.36 -0.61
N ALA A 132 -8.50 -8.48 -1.61
CA ALA A 132 -7.50 -9.53 -1.74
C ALA A 132 -6.13 -9.01 -2.22
N ASP A 133 -5.06 -9.65 -1.76
CA ASP A 133 -3.74 -9.58 -2.40
C ASP A 133 -3.73 -10.57 -3.59
N ILE A 134 -3.26 -10.15 -4.77
CA ILE A 134 -3.03 -11.04 -5.92
C ILE A 134 -1.69 -11.75 -5.71
N LYS A 135 -1.66 -13.09 -5.80
CA LYS A 135 -0.42 -13.87 -5.67
C LYS A 135 -0.45 -15.15 -6.53
N GLY A 136 0.53 -15.28 -7.44
CA GLY A 136 0.77 -16.52 -8.18
C GLY A 136 -0.39 -16.96 -9.08
N GLY A 137 -1.11 -16.00 -9.68
CA GLY A 137 -2.31 -16.26 -10.49
C GLY A 137 -3.61 -16.43 -9.68
N GLY A 138 -3.54 -16.55 -8.35
CA GLY A 138 -4.70 -16.63 -7.46
C GLY A 138 -4.92 -15.37 -6.62
N LEU A 139 -6.07 -15.33 -5.94
CA LEU A 139 -6.39 -14.35 -4.92
C LEU A 139 -6.08 -14.87 -3.52
N ARG A 140 -5.71 -13.95 -2.61
CA ARG A 140 -5.48 -14.23 -1.20
C ARG A 140 -6.20 -13.21 -0.33
N ASP A 141 -7.15 -13.67 0.47
CA ASP A 141 -8.02 -12.83 1.27
C ASP A 141 -7.26 -11.82 2.16
N ARG A 142 -7.62 -10.55 2.03
CA ARG A 142 -6.99 -9.44 2.75
C ARG A 142 -7.93 -8.80 3.77
N VAL A 143 -9.18 -8.53 3.39
CA VAL A 143 -10.26 -8.03 4.26
C VAL A 143 -11.61 -8.52 3.73
N PHE A 144 -12.52 -8.87 4.62
CA PHE A 144 -13.95 -8.94 4.33
C PHE A 144 -14.73 -8.28 5.47
N VAL A 145 -15.64 -7.35 5.17
CA VAL A 145 -16.46 -6.64 6.16
C VAL A 145 -17.87 -6.36 5.64
N SER A 146 -18.83 -6.26 6.57
CA SER A 146 -20.03 -5.45 6.38
C SER A 146 -19.72 -4.01 6.81
N LEU A 147 -20.11 -3.05 5.98
CA LEU A 147 -20.09 -1.60 6.27
C LEU A 147 -21.36 -1.14 7.00
N GLU A 148 -22.19 -2.10 7.43
CA GLU A 148 -23.44 -1.90 8.18
C GLU A 148 -23.32 -2.35 9.64
N SER A 149 -22.16 -2.93 10.01
CA SER A 149 -21.83 -3.34 11.36
C SER A 149 -21.92 -2.15 12.31
N LYS A 150 -22.69 -2.27 13.39
CA LYS A 150 -22.72 -1.27 14.48
C LYS A 150 -21.34 -1.12 15.12
N GLU A 151 -20.64 -2.25 15.29
CA GLU A 151 -19.29 -2.28 15.84
C GLU A 151 -18.23 -1.98 14.76
N PRO A 152 -17.22 -1.15 15.06
CA PRO A 152 -16.15 -0.79 14.13
C PRO A 152 -15.27 -2.01 13.77
N PRO A 153 -15.21 -2.43 12.49
CA PRO A 153 -14.46 -3.62 12.10
C PRO A 153 -12.97 -3.30 11.92
N GLU A 154 -12.17 -3.39 12.99
CA GLU A 154 -10.72 -3.06 13.03
C GLU A 154 -9.89 -3.65 11.88
N ARG A 155 -10.30 -4.81 11.36
CA ARG A 155 -9.71 -5.46 10.17
C ARG A 155 -9.64 -4.56 8.93
N LEU A 156 -10.45 -3.49 8.86
CA LEU A 156 -10.32 -2.41 7.86
C LEU A 156 -8.93 -1.77 7.85
N TRP A 157 -8.20 -1.76 8.97
CA TRP A 157 -6.85 -1.18 9.06
C TRP A 157 -5.89 -1.74 7.99
N TRP A 158 -6.06 -2.99 7.56
CA TRP A 158 -5.26 -3.61 6.49
C TRP A 158 -5.44 -2.96 5.10
N LEU A 159 -6.42 -2.05 4.95
CA LEU A 159 -6.63 -1.21 3.76
C LEU A 159 -6.36 0.29 4.01
N SER A 160 -5.98 0.68 5.24
CA SER A 160 -5.57 2.06 5.56
C SER A 160 -4.26 2.45 4.87
N LEU A 161 -4.01 3.76 4.79
CA LEU A 161 -2.73 4.33 4.33
C LEU A 161 -1.51 3.75 5.07
N HIS A 162 -1.70 3.17 6.26
CA HIS A 162 -0.63 2.58 7.07
C HIS A 162 -0.63 1.04 7.11
N GLY A 163 -1.66 0.37 6.58
CA GLY A 163 -1.77 -1.08 6.51
C GLY A 163 -1.67 -1.66 5.10
N ILE A 164 -2.06 -0.92 4.05
CA ILE A 164 -2.26 -1.45 2.68
C ILE A 164 -1.04 -2.16 2.07
N TYR A 165 0.16 -1.62 2.29
CA TYR A 165 1.42 -2.19 1.78
C TYR A 165 1.96 -3.35 2.64
N ARG A 166 1.39 -3.60 3.83
CA ARG A 166 1.89 -4.66 4.73
C ARG A 166 1.41 -6.02 4.23
N MET A 167 2.30 -7.00 4.29
CA MET A 167 1.93 -8.40 4.07
C MET A 167 1.07 -8.88 5.25
N ARG A 168 -0.22 -9.15 5.00
CA ARG A 168 -1.09 -9.80 5.99
C ARG A 168 -0.70 -11.28 6.06
N VAL A 169 -0.01 -11.70 7.11
CA VAL A 169 0.43 -13.11 7.25
C VAL A 169 -0.72 -14.01 7.72
N ASP A 170 -1.67 -13.46 8.46
CA ASP A 170 -2.82 -14.20 9.01
C ASP A 170 -4.14 -13.79 8.34
N THR A 171 -4.81 -14.72 7.66
CA THR A 171 -6.07 -14.50 6.94
C THR A 171 -7.32 -14.82 7.76
N ARG A 172 -7.18 -15.23 9.03
CA ARG A 172 -8.31 -15.42 9.96
C ARG A 172 -9.19 -14.17 10.00
N GLY A 173 -10.51 -14.35 9.87
CA GLY A 173 -11.48 -13.25 9.85
C GLY A 173 -11.39 -12.29 8.64
N ALA A 174 -10.58 -12.61 7.63
CA ALA A 174 -10.65 -12.01 6.29
C ALA A 174 -11.12 -12.99 5.21
N ALA A 175 -10.96 -14.30 5.47
CA ALA A 175 -11.29 -15.34 4.51
C ALA A 175 -12.76 -15.34 4.06
N LEU A 176 -12.97 -15.63 2.78
CA LEU A 176 -14.22 -16.23 2.30
C LEU A 176 -14.17 -17.71 2.73
N ASP A 177 -14.57 -17.98 3.98
CA ASP A 177 -13.91 -18.98 4.83
C ASP A 177 -13.80 -20.40 4.26
N LEU A 178 -12.55 -20.87 4.09
CA LEU A 178 -12.15 -22.27 3.91
C LEU A 178 -10.62 -22.49 4.13
N LEU A 179 -10.16 -22.32 5.38
CA LEU A 179 -8.92 -22.91 5.96
C LEU A 179 -7.52 -22.33 5.52
N SER A 180 -6.39 -22.83 6.06
CA SER A 180 -5.14 -22.02 6.27
C SER A 180 -3.79 -22.76 6.49
N ARG A 181 -2.63 -22.01 6.42
CA ARG A 181 -1.36 -22.06 7.25
C ARG A 181 0.01 -22.17 6.47
N ARG A 182 1.24 -21.83 6.97
CA ARG A 182 1.85 -20.56 7.55
C ARG A 182 3.41 -20.61 7.80
N GLU A 183 4.09 -19.43 7.83
CA GLU A 183 5.50 -19.09 8.32
C GLU A 183 6.69 -19.83 7.63
N GLY A 184 8.00 -19.47 7.72
CA GLY A 184 8.79 -18.42 8.44
C GLY A 184 10.26 -18.21 7.90
N PRO A 185 11.16 -17.38 8.52
CA PRO A 185 12.40 -16.80 7.91
C PRO A 185 13.70 -16.76 8.79
N VAL A 186 14.82 -16.09 8.36
CA VAL A 186 15.70 -15.15 9.15
C VAL A 186 16.95 -14.63 8.36
N SER A 187 17.36 -13.36 8.61
CA SER A 187 18.52 -12.63 8.02
C SER A 187 18.68 -11.23 8.69
N ALA A 188 19.78 -10.46 8.70
CA ALA A 188 21.24 -10.60 8.47
C ALA A 188 21.95 -9.27 8.92
N GLU A 189 23.29 -9.14 8.91
CA GLU A 189 24.05 -7.99 9.48
C GLU A 189 25.41 -7.69 8.77
N THR A 190 26.06 -6.52 8.99
CA THR A 190 27.30 -6.03 8.29
C THR A 190 28.12 -4.94 9.06
N PRO A 191 29.38 -4.63 8.65
CA PRO A 191 30.12 -3.38 8.89
C PRO A 191 30.25 -2.55 7.56
N PRO A 192 31.11 -1.49 7.39
CA PRO A 192 31.92 -0.69 8.33
C PRO A 192 31.62 0.85 8.27
N THR A 193 32.51 1.67 7.69
CA THR A 193 32.62 3.17 7.70
C THR A 193 32.99 3.69 6.27
N ASP A 194 33.70 4.79 5.91
CA ASP A 194 34.46 5.87 6.59
C ASP A 194 34.55 7.17 5.71
N ASP A 195 35.12 8.27 6.23
CA ASP A 195 34.55 9.63 6.04
C ASP A 195 35.16 10.65 5.03
N ALA A 196 34.25 11.45 4.41
CA ALA A 196 34.52 12.75 3.76
C ALA A 196 33.23 13.63 3.68
N LEU A 197 33.33 14.91 4.10
CA LEU A 197 32.31 15.99 4.26
C LEU A 197 30.80 15.63 4.28
N LEU A 198 30.12 15.97 5.38
CA LEU A 198 29.12 15.07 5.97
C LEU A 198 27.80 15.75 6.41
N HIS A 199 26.64 15.19 6.04
CA HIS A 199 25.31 15.62 6.48
C HIS A 199 25.20 15.69 8.03
N PRO A 200 24.67 16.76 8.64
CA PRO A 200 24.69 17.00 10.09
C PRO A 200 24.34 15.80 10.99
N LYS A 201 23.21 15.12 10.72
CA LYS A 201 22.72 13.94 11.45
C LYS A 201 23.32 12.60 11.01
N TYR A 202 23.37 12.32 9.70
CA TYR A 202 23.70 10.99 9.15
C TYR A 202 25.19 10.74 8.91
N LYS A 203 26.00 11.81 9.04
CA LYS A 203 27.43 11.87 8.79
C LYS A 203 27.85 11.13 7.51
N VAL A 204 27.32 11.58 6.36
CA VAL A 204 27.67 11.09 5.00
C VAL A 204 27.41 12.20 3.95
N PRO A 205 28.13 12.25 2.81
CA PRO A 205 27.97 13.27 1.77
C PRO A 205 26.66 13.18 0.97
N ALA A 206 26.36 14.20 0.16
CA ALA A 206 25.09 14.33 -0.61
C ALA A 206 24.80 13.15 -1.54
N ARG A 207 25.82 12.60 -2.22
CA ARG A 207 25.72 11.43 -3.11
C ARG A 207 25.10 10.19 -2.43
N CYS A 208 25.20 10.13 -1.10
CA CYS A 208 24.69 9.01 -0.31
C CYS A 208 23.18 9.04 -0.09
N PHE A 209 22.46 10.03 -0.62
CA PHE A 209 21.01 10.22 -0.48
C PHE A 209 20.29 9.99 -1.80
N ALA A 210 19.18 9.24 -1.79
CA ALA A 210 18.47 8.89 -3.02
C ALA A 210 17.68 10.07 -3.62
N HIS A 211 17.37 11.09 -2.81
CA HIS A 211 16.87 12.39 -3.28
C HIS A 211 17.66 13.54 -2.63
N VAL A 212 18.07 14.50 -3.45
CA VAL A 212 18.72 15.76 -3.05
C VAL A 212 18.03 16.86 -3.86
N GLY A 213 17.32 17.77 -3.19
CA GLY A 213 16.68 18.91 -3.86
C GLY A 213 17.66 20.06 -4.11
N ASP A 214 18.52 20.34 -3.15
CA ASP A 214 19.57 21.37 -3.19
C ASP A 214 20.83 20.84 -2.50
N ALA A 215 21.96 20.87 -3.21
CA ALA A 215 23.26 20.40 -2.73
C ALA A 215 23.90 21.32 -1.67
N GLY A 216 23.47 22.58 -1.53
CA GLY A 216 23.85 23.45 -0.42
C GLY A 216 23.01 23.20 0.85
N ASN A 217 21.72 22.90 0.68
CA ASN A 217 20.78 22.73 1.79
C ASN A 217 20.58 21.26 2.20
N THR A 218 21.33 20.84 3.22
CA THR A 218 21.26 19.47 3.78
C THR A 218 19.87 19.03 4.28
N ALA A 219 18.96 19.97 4.59
CA ALA A 219 17.59 19.62 4.98
C ALA A 219 16.75 19.08 3.79
N SER A 220 17.16 19.36 2.55
CA SER A 220 16.55 18.81 1.33
C SER A 220 16.97 17.36 1.03
N TRP A 221 18.05 16.85 1.66
CA TRP A 221 18.59 15.53 1.38
C TRP A 221 17.74 14.46 2.09
N LYS A 222 17.10 13.57 1.33
CA LYS A 222 16.22 12.51 1.85
C LYS A 222 16.76 11.13 1.48
N LEU A 223 16.43 10.14 2.31
CA LEU A 223 16.64 8.72 2.01
C LEU A 223 18.13 8.34 1.85
N PRO A 224 18.96 8.42 2.91
CA PRO A 224 20.33 7.94 2.85
C PRO A 224 20.35 6.43 2.56
N TYR A 225 21.18 6.00 1.61
CA TYR A 225 21.21 4.63 1.07
C TYR A 225 22.61 4.12 0.68
N ARG A 226 23.64 4.99 0.65
CA ARG A 226 25.06 4.61 0.49
C ARG A 226 25.88 5.01 1.73
N THR A 227 27.03 4.38 1.91
CA THR A 227 28.12 4.80 2.83
C THR A 227 28.99 5.88 2.17
N ALA A 228 29.93 6.46 2.92
CA ALA A 228 30.71 7.62 2.46
C ALA A 228 31.76 7.26 1.39
N ASP A 229 32.15 5.99 1.29
CA ASP A 229 32.89 5.35 0.18
C ASP A 229 32.08 5.25 -1.13
N ASP A 230 30.82 5.71 -1.13
CA ASP A 230 29.81 5.54 -2.18
C ASP A 230 29.29 4.11 -2.38
N SER A 231 29.72 3.10 -1.61
CA SER A 231 29.13 1.76 -1.71
C SER A 231 27.71 1.73 -1.11
N PRO A 232 26.80 0.83 -1.55
CA PRO A 232 25.45 0.76 -1.01
C PRO A 232 25.42 0.33 0.47
N ASP A 233 24.85 1.16 1.34
CA ASP A 233 24.73 0.88 2.77
C ASP A 233 23.62 -0.17 2.97
N ALA A 234 24.02 -1.44 3.11
CA ALA A 234 23.10 -2.57 3.29
C ALA A 234 22.17 -2.43 4.50
N LYS A 235 22.46 -1.55 5.47
CA LYS A 235 21.60 -1.25 6.62
C LYS A 235 20.66 -0.08 6.37
N ARG A 236 21.03 0.92 5.57
CA ARG A 236 20.19 2.10 5.27
C ARG A 236 19.35 1.92 4.01
N LEU A 237 19.88 1.31 2.95
CA LEU A 237 19.19 1.02 1.69
C LEU A 237 17.78 0.42 1.87
N PRO A 238 17.58 -0.71 2.60
CA PRO A 238 16.23 -1.25 2.80
C PRO A 238 15.31 -0.31 3.59
N LYS A 239 15.85 0.58 4.44
CA LYS A 239 15.07 1.60 5.18
C LYS A 239 14.68 2.77 4.28
N ALA A 240 15.54 3.16 3.33
CA ALA A 240 15.26 4.16 2.31
C ALA A 240 14.15 3.69 1.36
N ILE A 241 14.23 2.46 0.84
CA ILE A 241 13.18 1.84 0.04
C ILE A 241 11.86 1.76 0.85
N GLN A 242 11.94 1.27 2.09
CA GLN A 242 10.78 1.19 2.99
C GLN A 242 10.10 2.54 3.22
N ALA A 243 10.86 3.64 3.32
CA ALA A 243 10.32 4.98 3.56
C ALA A 243 9.48 5.51 2.38
N ILE A 244 9.82 5.15 1.13
CA ILE A 244 8.98 5.44 -0.05
C ILE A 244 7.78 4.47 -0.10
N LEU A 245 8.04 3.16 -0.15
CA LEU A 245 7.03 2.14 -0.46
C LEU A 245 6.00 1.89 0.66
N SER A 246 6.24 2.43 1.87
CA SER A 246 5.45 2.09 3.05
C SER A 246 5.35 3.23 4.09
N ASN A 247 5.87 3.03 5.30
CA ASN A 247 6.20 4.08 6.25
C ASN A 247 7.47 3.71 7.04
N TYR A 248 8.24 4.72 7.45
CA TYR A 248 9.40 4.53 8.32
C TYR A 248 9.04 4.94 9.75
N ARG A 249 9.15 4.00 10.69
CA ARG A 249 8.78 4.17 12.11
C ARG A 249 7.37 4.71 12.39
N GLY A 250 6.45 4.58 11.44
CA GLY A 250 5.08 5.10 11.56
C GLY A 250 4.84 6.47 10.93
N THR A 251 5.77 6.97 10.11
CA THR A 251 5.67 8.24 9.36
C THR A 251 5.93 7.99 7.87
N LYS A 252 5.09 8.53 6.98
CA LYS A 252 5.36 8.57 5.53
C LYS A 252 6.53 9.51 5.23
N VAL A 253 7.27 9.26 4.15
CA VAL A 253 8.27 10.23 3.65
C VAL A 253 7.57 11.52 3.21
N SER A 254 8.20 12.67 3.47
CA SER A 254 7.74 13.99 3.03
C SER A 254 8.93 14.82 2.50
N GLY A 255 8.65 15.75 1.58
CA GLY A 255 9.68 16.54 0.93
C GLY A 255 10.51 15.77 -0.10
N VAL A 256 9.89 14.82 -0.81
CA VAL A 256 10.33 14.30 -2.11
C VAL A 256 9.16 14.54 -3.07
N PRO A 257 9.30 15.31 -4.16
CA PRO A 257 8.22 15.51 -5.13
C PRO A 257 7.80 14.21 -5.82
N GLU A 258 6.49 14.03 -6.06
CA GLU A 258 5.96 12.79 -6.65
C GLU A 258 6.59 12.45 -8.01
N LYS A 259 6.78 13.46 -8.87
CA LYS A 259 7.47 13.32 -10.16
C LYS A 259 8.89 12.73 -10.07
N ASP A 260 9.57 12.88 -8.93
CA ASP A 260 10.94 12.42 -8.74
C ASP A 260 10.99 10.99 -8.16
N ILE A 261 9.86 10.45 -7.66
CA ILE A 261 9.78 9.12 -7.04
C ILE A 261 10.23 7.99 -7.97
N PRO A 262 9.88 7.97 -9.27
CA PRO A 262 10.39 6.94 -10.19
C PRO A 262 11.92 6.90 -10.27
N ASP A 263 12.60 8.04 -10.40
CA ASP A 263 14.07 8.11 -10.45
C ASP A 263 14.71 7.76 -9.09
N VAL A 264 14.04 8.08 -7.99
CA VAL A 264 14.47 7.69 -6.64
C VAL A 264 14.41 6.16 -6.48
N LEU A 265 13.35 5.52 -6.99
CA LEU A 265 13.18 4.07 -6.94
C LEU A 265 14.18 3.33 -7.85
N VAL A 266 14.44 3.83 -9.06
CA VAL A 266 15.47 3.27 -9.96
C VAL A 266 16.86 3.34 -9.30
N ARG A 267 17.26 4.49 -8.75
CA ARG A 267 18.55 4.64 -8.03
C ARG A 267 18.70 3.71 -6.83
N LEU A 268 17.62 3.54 -6.04
CA LEU A 268 17.60 2.59 -4.92
C LEU A 268 17.69 1.14 -5.40
N ALA A 269 17.07 0.80 -6.51
CA ALA A 269 17.06 -0.56 -7.05
C ALA A 269 18.38 -0.94 -7.74
N GLN A 270 19.04 0.00 -8.43
CA GLN A 270 20.40 -0.19 -8.95
C GLN A 270 21.40 -0.46 -7.81
N ALA A 271 21.25 0.20 -6.66
CA ALA A 271 22.02 -0.11 -5.45
C ALA A 271 21.65 -1.45 -4.79
N ALA A 272 20.39 -1.90 -4.90
CA ALA A 272 20.00 -3.25 -4.45
C ALA A 272 20.54 -4.35 -5.39
N MET A 273 20.58 -4.06 -6.70
CA MET A 273 21.13 -4.91 -7.75
C MET A 273 22.63 -5.15 -7.55
N SER A 274 23.42 -4.10 -7.31
CA SER A 274 24.85 -4.23 -7.05
C SER A 274 25.21 -4.93 -5.73
N LEU A 275 24.25 -5.08 -4.81
CA LEU A 275 24.36 -5.90 -3.59
C LEU A 275 23.83 -7.34 -3.72
N GLY A 276 23.37 -7.77 -4.91
CA GLY A 276 22.79 -9.11 -5.10
C GLY A 276 21.44 -9.31 -4.40
N ARG A 277 20.64 -8.24 -4.23
CA ARG A 277 19.42 -8.24 -3.41
C ARG A 277 18.11 -8.17 -4.20
N MET A 278 18.15 -8.12 -5.52
CA MET A 278 16.93 -8.17 -6.34
C MET A 278 16.41 -9.62 -6.48
N PRO A 279 15.09 -9.84 -6.64
CA PRO A 279 14.50 -11.19 -6.55
C PRO A 279 15.07 -12.24 -7.51
N HIS A 280 15.45 -11.83 -8.72
CA HIS A 280 16.08 -12.72 -9.71
C HIS A 280 17.54 -13.10 -9.38
N GLN A 281 18.20 -12.38 -8.46
CA GLN A 281 19.57 -12.65 -8.02
C GLN A 281 19.64 -13.59 -6.81
N SER A 282 18.56 -13.70 -6.02
CA SER A 282 18.57 -14.45 -4.75
C SER A 282 17.23 -15.07 -4.41
N GLY A 283 17.21 -16.41 -4.28
CA GLY A 283 16.02 -17.18 -3.90
C GLY A 283 15.49 -16.92 -2.48
N ASN A 284 16.17 -16.12 -1.65
CA ASN A 284 15.73 -15.68 -0.33
C ASN A 284 15.75 -14.15 -0.22
N THR A 285 15.16 -13.48 -1.20
CA THR A 285 15.10 -12.01 -1.26
C THR A 285 14.13 -11.43 -0.23
N ALA A 286 14.60 -10.43 0.53
CA ALA A 286 13.79 -9.76 1.54
C ALA A 286 12.61 -8.99 0.92
N ALA A 287 11.45 -9.02 1.59
CA ALA A 287 10.17 -8.54 1.04
C ALA A 287 10.18 -7.07 0.55
N VAL A 288 11.05 -6.22 1.09
CA VAL A 288 11.21 -4.82 0.65
C VAL A 288 11.75 -4.70 -0.78
N TYR A 289 12.64 -5.61 -1.21
CA TYR A 289 13.15 -5.65 -2.58
C TYR A 289 12.17 -6.32 -3.54
N VAL A 290 11.37 -7.28 -3.07
CA VAL A 290 10.23 -7.84 -3.83
C VAL A 290 9.18 -6.75 -4.11
N GLN A 291 8.90 -5.90 -3.12
CA GLN A 291 8.01 -4.74 -3.31
C GLN A 291 8.60 -3.70 -4.26
N LEU A 292 9.91 -3.46 -4.22
CA LEU A 292 10.61 -2.56 -5.13
C LEU A 292 10.54 -3.03 -6.59
N GLU A 293 10.82 -4.30 -6.85
CA GLU A 293 10.71 -4.86 -8.21
C GLU A 293 9.28 -4.76 -8.74
N ALA A 294 8.28 -5.09 -7.92
CA ALA A 294 6.87 -4.99 -8.31
C ALA A 294 6.44 -3.55 -8.67
N VAL A 295 6.90 -2.55 -7.89
CA VAL A 295 6.58 -1.14 -8.17
C VAL A 295 7.34 -0.61 -9.39
N LEU A 296 8.59 -1.04 -9.63
CA LEU A 296 9.31 -0.70 -10.86
C LEU A 296 8.67 -1.33 -12.09
N ARG A 297 8.22 -2.59 -11.99
CA ARG A 297 7.46 -3.29 -13.03
C ARG A 297 6.15 -2.55 -13.34
N GLN A 298 5.47 -2.06 -12.30
CA GLN A 298 4.26 -1.23 -12.40
C GLN A 298 4.54 0.10 -13.13
N LEU A 299 5.59 0.82 -12.74
CA LEU A 299 6.03 2.07 -13.36
C LEU A 299 6.61 1.89 -14.79
N GLY A 300 6.88 0.65 -15.22
CA GLY A 300 7.52 0.37 -16.51
C GLY A 300 9.03 0.64 -16.55
N ARG A 301 9.66 0.79 -15.38
CA ARG A 301 11.08 1.18 -15.20
C ARG A 301 11.94 0.09 -14.57
N LEU A 302 11.53 -1.18 -14.73
CA LEU A 302 12.31 -2.32 -14.24
C LEU A 302 13.56 -2.57 -15.11
N ASP A 303 13.44 -2.36 -16.42
CA ASP A 303 14.49 -2.73 -17.38
C ASP A 303 15.73 -1.81 -17.25
N GLU A 304 15.54 -0.56 -16.85
CA GLU A 304 16.58 0.40 -16.42
C GLU A 304 17.42 -0.06 -15.21
N VAL A 305 16.95 -1.10 -14.50
CA VAL A 305 17.63 -1.70 -13.35
C VAL A 305 18.21 -3.06 -13.72
N LEU A 306 17.53 -3.83 -14.58
CA LEU A 306 18.02 -5.12 -15.08
C LEU A 306 19.22 -4.99 -16.01
N GLY A 307 19.28 -3.89 -16.78
CA GLY A 307 20.22 -3.72 -17.88
C GLY A 307 19.63 -4.34 -19.16
N ALA A 308 19.43 -3.49 -20.17
CA ALA A 308 19.11 -3.89 -21.54
C ALA A 308 20.38 -3.91 -22.39
#